data_AF-A0A2L0B4J8-F1
#
_entry.id   AF-A0A2L0B4J8-F1
#
_cell.length_a   1.000
_cell.length_b   1.000
_cell.length_c   1.000
_cell.angle_alpha   90.00
_cell.angle_beta   90.00
_cell.angle_gamma   90.00
#
_symmetry.space_group_name_H-M   'P 1'
#
loop_
_entity.id
_entity.type
_entity.pdbx_description
1 polymer ?
#
loop_
_entity_poly.entity_id
_entity_poly.type
_entity_poly.pdbx_seq_one_letter_code
_entity_poly.pdbx_strand_id
1 'polypeptide(L)'
;RQAISVLVEVLQDGNQEPMVRHEAGEALGAIGASEAITVLEKYIDDPIVEVAETCQLALERIRWLQSPDKLQRESPYTSVDPAPPAVATSVESLKDTLLDENVSLFERYRAMFALRNIKNKEAVLALCTALTCGSALFKHEVAFVLGQLQDPLSVPYLKGSLEDEHENE
;
A
#
# COMPACT_ATOMS: atom_id res chain seq x y z
N ARG A 1 -2.21 13.35 17.83
CA ARG A 1 -1.33 14.30 17.08
C ARG A 1 0.06 14.47 17.72
N GLN A 2 0.28 14.12 18.99
CA GLN A 2 1.61 14.18 19.62
C GLN A 2 2.68 13.30 18.92
N ALA A 3 2.26 12.23 18.23
CA ALA A 3 3.18 11.35 17.50
C ALA A 3 3.77 11.97 16.22
N ILE A 4 3.16 13.02 15.65
CA ILE A 4 3.56 13.53 14.32
C ILE A 4 5.02 14.00 14.33
N SER A 5 5.48 14.69 15.37
CA SER A 5 6.86 15.18 15.43
C SER A 5 7.88 14.04 15.43
N VAL A 6 7.61 12.98 16.20
CA VAL A 6 8.49 11.80 16.27
C VAL A 6 8.50 11.05 14.94
N LEU A 7 7.34 10.88 14.30
CA LEU A 7 7.26 10.22 12.99
C LEU A 7 8.00 11.03 11.91
N VAL A 8 7.90 12.36 11.94
CA VAL A 8 8.69 13.25 11.08
C VAL A 8 10.18 13.05 11.32
N GLU A 9 10.63 13.05 12.57
CA GLU A 9 12.05 12.82 12.92
C GLU A 9 12.55 11.48 12.37
N VAL A 10 11.78 10.39 12.53
CA VAL A 10 12.13 9.06 12.03
C VAL A 10 12.18 9.00 10.50
N LEU A 11 11.18 9.56 9.80
CA LEU A 11 11.16 9.60 8.34
C LEU A 11 12.38 10.35 7.75
N GLN A 12 12.82 11.41 8.45
CA GLN A 12 13.92 12.27 8.02
C GLN A 12 15.31 11.71 8.33
N ASP A 13 15.43 10.79 9.27
CA ASP A 13 16.70 10.24 9.72
C ASP A 13 17.24 9.22 8.71
N GLY A 14 18.17 9.67 7.88
CA GLY A 14 18.86 8.82 6.89
C GLY A 14 19.78 7.75 7.49
N ASN A 15 19.94 7.71 8.83
CA ASN A 15 20.62 6.59 9.51
C ASN A 15 19.66 5.48 9.94
N GLN A 16 18.34 5.68 9.80
CA GLN A 16 17.36 4.62 10.03
C GLN A 16 17.29 3.67 8.83
N GLU A 17 16.96 2.42 9.13
CA GLU A 17 16.67 1.43 8.09
C GLU A 17 15.52 1.90 7.19
N PRO A 18 15.59 1.66 5.86
CA PRO A 18 14.53 1.95 4.90
C PRO A 18 13.11 1.63 5.40
N MET A 19 12.94 0.44 5.97
CA MET A 19 11.65 -0.06 6.45
C MET A 19 11.11 0.76 7.63
N VAL A 20 11.98 1.21 8.54
CA VAL A 20 11.58 2.05 9.68
C VAL A 20 11.11 3.43 9.20
N ARG A 21 11.76 3.96 8.17
CA ARG A 21 11.36 5.23 7.53
C ARG A 21 10.03 5.09 6.78
N HIS A 22 9.85 3.98 6.06
CA HIS A 22 8.58 3.61 5.42
C HIS A 22 7.44 3.58 6.45
N GLU A 23 7.57 2.84 7.54
CA GLU A 23 6.54 2.74 8.60
C GLU A 23 6.19 4.12 9.19
N ALA A 24 7.17 5.00 9.34
CA ALA A 24 6.92 6.37 9.78
C ALA A 24 6.11 7.19 8.75
N GLY A 25 6.44 7.06 7.46
CA GLY A 25 5.72 7.69 6.35
C GLY A 25 4.29 7.18 6.24
N GLU A 26 4.09 5.87 6.34
CA GLU A 26 2.77 5.24 6.31
C GLU A 26 1.92 5.70 7.50
N ALA A 27 2.49 5.73 8.71
CA ALA A 27 1.80 6.22 9.90
C ALA A 27 1.37 7.69 9.77
N LEU A 28 2.20 8.55 9.17
CA LEU A 28 1.82 9.94 8.86
C LEU A 28 0.65 9.99 7.87
N GLY A 29 0.70 9.17 6.82
CA GLY A 29 -0.38 8.99 5.86
C GLY A 29 -1.67 8.55 6.54
N ALA A 30 -1.61 7.53 7.40
CA ALA A 30 -2.72 6.98 8.17
C ALA A 30 -3.38 8.02 9.09
N ILE A 31 -2.56 8.80 9.81
CA ILE A 31 -3.02 9.94 10.64
C ILE A 31 -3.77 10.97 9.81
N GLY A 32 -3.37 11.20 8.57
CA GLY A 32 -4.11 12.05 7.62
C GLY A 32 -4.00 13.55 7.90
N ALA A 33 -3.02 13.99 8.69
CA ALA A 33 -2.86 15.37 9.12
C ALA A 33 -2.17 16.22 8.04
N SER A 34 -2.76 17.38 7.71
CA SER A 34 -2.20 18.30 6.70
C SER A 34 -0.81 18.82 7.07
N GLU A 35 -0.49 18.87 8.37
CA GLU A 35 0.82 19.25 8.89
C GLU A 35 1.95 18.32 8.40
N ALA A 36 1.64 17.09 7.99
CA ALA A 36 2.61 16.12 7.46
C ALA A 36 2.92 16.30 5.96
N ILE A 37 2.11 17.07 5.22
CA ILE A 37 2.24 17.20 3.76
C ILE A 37 3.64 17.70 3.37
N THR A 38 4.13 18.75 4.02
CA THR A 38 5.43 19.35 3.67
C THR A 38 6.59 18.38 3.85
N VAL A 39 6.58 17.54 4.89
CA VAL A 39 7.64 16.54 5.05
C VAL A 39 7.49 15.42 4.02
N LEU A 40 6.28 14.93 3.77
CA LEU A 40 6.07 13.84 2.81
C LEU A 40 6.46 14.30 1.38
N GLU A 41 6.12 15.52 0.98
CA GLU A 41 6.50 16.10 -0.32
C GLU A 41 8.02 16.19 -0.51
N LYS A 42 8.78 16.34 0.58
CA LYS A 42 10.25 16.36 0.53
C LYS A 42 10.84 15.00 0.12
N TYR A 43 10.15 13.90 0.40
CA TYR A 43 10.67 12.54 0.26
C TYR A 43 9.96 11.72 -0.82
N ILE A 44 9.11 12.31 -1.67
CA ILE A 44 8.45 11.59 -2.77
C ILE A 44 9.41 11.04 -3.82
N ASP A 45 10.62 11.61 -3.91
CA ASP A 45 11.71 11.21 -4.81
C ASP A 45 12.94 10.74 -4.00
N ASP A 46 12.72 10.18 -2.79
CA ASP A 46 13.81 9.60 -1.99
C ASP A 46 14.55 8.52 -2.80
N PRO A 47 15.89 8.43 -2.72
CA PRO A 47 16.65 7.40 -3.42
C PRO A 47 16.28 5.97 -3.00
N ILE A 48 15.67 5.79 -1.82
CA ILE A 48 15.12 4.52 -1.37
C ILE A 48 13.66 4.43 -1.83
N VAL A 49 13.38 3.49 -2.73
CA VAL A 49 12.10 3.37 -3.43
C VAL A 49 10.93 3.16 -2.46
N GLU A 50 11.12 2.36 -1.40
CA GLU A 50 10.10 2.09 -0.40
C GLU A 50 9.68 3.38 0.31
N VAL A 51 10.64 4.26 0.62
CA VAL A 51 10.36 5.54 1.27
C VAL A 51 9.66 6.49 0.31
N ALA A 52 10.13 6.56 -0.94
CA ALA A 52 9.55 7.40 -1.98
C ALA A 52 8.09 7.05 -2.26
N GLU A 53 7.83 5.77 -2.59
CA GLU A 53 6.50 5.25 -2.88
C GLU A 53 5.54 5.41 -1.69
N THR A 54 6.04 5.20 -0.47
CA THR A 54 5.24 5.42 0.75
C THR A 54 4.84 6.87 0.92
N CYS A 55 5.75 7.81 0.69
CA CYS A 55 5.44 9.23 0.78
C CYS A 55 4.44 9.66 -0.30
N GLN A 56 4.54 9.10 -1.51
CA GLN A 56 3.56 9.30 -2.58
C GLN A 56 2.16 8.81 -2.18
N LEU A 57 2.05 7.56 -1.71
CA LEU A 57 0.80 6.97 -1.22
C LEU A 57 0.20 7.77 -0.06
N ALA A 58 1.02 8.13 0.94
CA ALA A 58 0.60 8.92 2.09
C ALA A 58 0.04 10.29 1.69
N LEU A 59 0.67 10.97 0.73
CA LEU A 59 0.19 12.26 0.20
C LEU A 59 -1.13 12.11 -0.55
N GLU A 60 -1.23 11.13 -1.45
CA GLU A 60 -2.47 10.87 -2.18
C GLU A 60 -3.61 10.53 -1.23
N ARG A 61 -3.34 9.75 -0.18
CA ARG A 61 -4.29 9.45 0.88
C ARG A 61 -4.75 10.71 1.63
N ILE A 62 -3.82 11.57 2.07
CA ILE A 62 -4.15 12.82 2.77
C ILE A 62 -5.01 13.71 1.87
N ARG A 63 -4.64 13.86 0.60
CA ARG A 63 -5.39 14.65 -0.40
C ARG A 63 -6.79 14.05 -0.62
N TRP A 64 -6.90 12.73 -0.72
CA TRP A 64 -8.18 12.03 -0.82
C TRP A 64 -9.08 12.27 0.41
N LEU A 65 -8.53 12.23 1.63
CA LEU A 65 -9.27 12.49 2.86
C LEU A 65 -9.83 13.92 2.96
N GLN A 66 -9.20 14.87 2.27
CA GLN A 66 -9.63 16.26 2.17
C GLN A 66 -10.64 16.50 1.04
N SER A 67 -10.83 15.53 0.14
CA SER A 67 -11.76 15.66 -0.97
C SER A 67 -13.23 15.66 -0.50
N PRO A 68 -14.11 16.47 -1.13
CA PRO A 68 -15.52 16.55 -0.76
C PRO A 68 -16.29 15.25 -1.05
N ASP A 69 -15.83 14.45 -2.00
CA ASP A 69 -16.46 13.21 -2.45
C ASP A 69 -15.96 11.96 -1.72
N LYS A 70 -15.42 12.12 -0.50
CA LYS A 70 -14.93 10.98 0.29
C LYS A 70 -16.08 10.02 0.62
N LEU A 71 -16.17 8.93 -0.13
CA LEU A 71 -16.94 7.76 0.27
C LEU A 71 -16.05 6.93 1.19
N GLN A 72 -16.07 7.23 2.49
CA GLN A 72 -15.46 6.35 3.48
C GLN A 72 -16.28 5.06 3.54
N ARG A 73 -15.77 4.03 2.88
CA ARG A 73 -16.15 2.64 3.15
C ARG A 73 -15.18 2.13 4.18
N GLU A 74 -15.67 1.82 5.38
CA GLU A 74 -14.84 1.18 6.39
C GLU A 74 -14.30 -0.15 5.84
N SER A 75 -13.01 -0.40 6.09
CA SER A 75 -12.40 -1.68 5.73
C SER A 75 -13.08 -2.79 6.55
N PRO A 76 -13.49 -3.91 5.92
CA PRO A 76 -14.03 -5.06 6.65
C PRO A 76 -12.97 -5.76 7.51
N TYR A 77 -11.70 -5.33 7.45
CA TYR A 77 -10.57 -5.89 8.19
C TYR A 77 -10.05 -4.98 9.30
N THR A 78 -10.76 -3.89 9.63
CA THR A 78 -10.39 -2.94 10.70
C THR A 78 -8.98 -2.33 10.52
N SER A 79 -8.48 -2.30 9.28
CA SER A 79 -7.23 -1.68 8.89
C SER A 79 -7.42 -0.24 8.43
N VAL A 80 -6.36 0.57 8.58
CA VAL A 80 -6.28 1.90 7.97
C VAL A 80 -5.50 1.76 6.67
N ASP A 81 -6.22 1.50 5.59
CA ASP A 81 -5.58 1.24 4.30
C ASP A 81 -4.86 2.50 3.74
N PRO A 82 -3.69 2.35 3.10
CA PRO A 82 -2.97 3.44 2.41
C PRO A 82 -3.76 4.07 1.27
N ALA A 83 -4.69 3.32 0.65
CA ALA A 83 -5.59 3.82 -0.38
C ALA A 83 -7.02 3.30 -0.16
N PRO A 84 -8.05 4.08 -0.53
CA PRO A 84 -9.43 3.59 -0.49
C PRO A 84 -9.65 2.50 -1.56
N PRO A 85 -10.55 1.52 -1.37
CA PRO A 85 -10.86 0.57 -2.42
C PRO A 85 -11.42 1.27 -3.66
N ALA A 86 -11.11 0.76 -4.85
CA ALA A 86 -11.67 1.23 -6.11
C ALA A 86 -13.21 1.09 -6.11
N VAL A 87 -13.87 1.94 -6.90
CA VAL A 87 -15.34 1.89 -7.06
C VAL A 87 -15.77 0.72 -7.93
N ALA A 88 -14.92 0.35 -8.90
CA ALA A 88 -15.16 -0.80 -9.77
C ALA A 88 -15.23 -2.11 -8.96
N THR A 89 -16.12 -3.01 -9.38
CA THR A 89 -16.35 -4.29 -8.71
C THR A 89 -16.07 -5.50 -9.62
N SER A 90 -15.70 -5.27 -10.88
CA SER A 90 -15.31 -6.34 -11.79
C SER A 90 -13.91 -6.84 -11.44
N VAL A 91 -13.80 -8.12 -11.05
CA VAL A 91 -12.52 -8.75 -10.72
C VAL A 91 -11.54 -8.69 -11.89
N GLU A 92 -12.02 -8.82 -13.13
CA GLU A 92 -11.20 -8.74 -14.34
C GLU A 92 -10.55 -7.36 -14.48
N SER A 93 -11.36 -6.30 -14.48
CA SER A 93 -10.84 -4.92 -14.60
C SER A 93 -9.93 -4.54 -13.43
N LEU A 94 -10.24 -4.98 -12.21
CA LEU A 94 -9.40 -4.71 -11.05
C LEU A 94 -8.07 -5.46 -11.14
N LYS A 95 -8.06 -6.70 -11.64
CA LYS A 95 -6.83 -7.45 -11.89
C LYS A 95 -5.97 -6.77 -12.95
N ASP A 96 -6.58 -6.30 -14.04
CA ASP A 96 -5.85 -5.58 -15.09
C ASP A 96 -5.18 -4.32 -14.52
N THR A 97 -5.90 -3.53 -13.72
CA THR A 97 -5.33 -2.37 -13.03
C THR A 97 -4.23 -2.77 -12.05
N LEU A 98 -4.43 -3.82 -11.23
CA LEU A 98 -3.46 -4.27 -10.23
C LEU A 98 -2.11 -4.65 -10.86
N LEU A 99 -2.15 -5.29 -12.04
CA LEU A 99 -0.98 -5.84 -12.73
C LEU A 99 -0.34 -4.88 -13.75
N ASP A 100 -0.96 -3.74 -14.05
CA ASP A 100 -0.44 -2.76 -15.00
C ASP A 100 0.57 -1.82 -14.34
N GLU A 101 1.86 -2.00 -14.65
CA GLU A 101 2.95 -1.16 -14.13
C GLU A 101 2.97 0.27 -14.70
N ASN A 102 2.15 0.57 -15.70
CA ASN A 102 1.98 1.94 -16.22
C ASN A 102 0.92 2.73 -15.45
N VAL A 103 0.14 2.07 -14.58
CA VAL A 103 -0.84 2.72 -13.71
C VAL A 103 -0.15 3.19 -12.42
N SER A 104 -0.61 4.32 -11.87
CA SER A 104 -0.06 4.85 -10.62
C SER A 104 -0.18 3.85 -9.47
N LEU A 105 0.80 3.86 -8.58
CA LEU A 105 0.83 2.97 -7.42
C LEU A 105 -0.44 3.09 -6.58
N PHE A 106 -0.95 4.31 -6.40
CA PHE A 106 -2.19 4.55 -5.68
C PHE A 106 -3.36 3.80 -6.32
N GLU A 107 -3.60 3.93 -7.63
CA GLU A 107 -4.71 3.22 -8.29
C GLU A 107 -4.54 1.69 -8.26
N ARG A 108 -3.29 1.19 -8.32
CA ARG A 108 -3.00 -0.24 -8.11
C ARG A 108 -3.37 -0.69 -6.68
N TYR A 109 -3.06 0.10 -5.66
CA TYR A 109 -3.47 -0.14 -4.27
C TYR A 109 -5.00 -0.11 -4.12
N ARG A 110 -5.68 0.84 -4.78
CA ARG A 110 -7.15 0.88 -4.76
C ARG A 110 -7.76 -0.39 -5.36
N ALA A 111 -7.18 -0.91 -6.45
CA ALA A 111 -7.60 -2.17 -7.04
C ALA A 111 -7.34 -3.36 -6.10
N MET A 112 -6.17 -3.37 -5.45
CA MET A 112 -5.78 -4.37 -4.44
C MET A 112 -6.81 -4.46 -3.31
N PHE A 113 -7.16 -3.33 -2.69
CA PHE A 113 -8.14 -3.30 -1.60
C PHE A 113 -9.57 -3.62 -2.05
N ALA A 114 -9.94 -3.26 -3.29
CA ALA A 114 -11.21 -3.69 -3.85
C ALA A 114 -11.27 -5.21 -4.02
N LEU A 115 -10.22 -5.84 -4.55
CA LEU A 115 -10.11 -7.30 -4.68
C LEU A 115 -10.15 -8.00 -3.32
N ARG A 116 -9.43 -7.49 -2.31
CA ARG A 116 -9.49 -7.96 -0.92
C ARG A 116 -10.92 -7.93 -0.37
N ASN A 117 -11.65 -6.87 -0.67
CA ASN A 117 -13.01 -6.70 -0.17
C ASN A 117 -14.01 -7.61 -0.93
N ILE A 118 -13.73 -7.96 -2.20
CA ILE A 118 -14.52 -8.92 -2.99
C ILE A 118 -14.32 -10.36 -2.50
N LYS A 119 -13.07 -10.74 -2.15
CA LYS A 119 -12.68 -12.00 -1.48
C LYS A 119 -13.21 -13.32 -2.09
N ASN A 120 -13.67 -13.30 -3.34
CA ASN A 120 -13.98 -14.55 -4.04
C ASN A 120 -12.70 -15.18 -4.59
N LYS A 121 -12.82 -16.42 -5.08
CA LYS A 121 -11.68 -17.20 -5.56
C LYS A 121 -10.89 -16.46 -6.65
N GLU A 122 -11.58 -15.83 -7.59
CA GLU A 122 -10.96 -15.10 -8.69
C GLU A 122 -10.18 -13.88 -8.19
N ALA A 123 -10.71 -13.16 -7.19
CA ALA A 123 -10.04 -12.02 -6.60
C ALA A 123 -8.81 -12.43 -5.79
N VAL A 124 -8.90 -13.53 -5.02
CA VAL A 124 -7.75 -14.10 -4.31
C VAL A 124 -6.64 -14.50 -5.31
N LEU A 125 -7.00 -15.16 -6.42
CA LEU A 125 -6.02 -15.51 -7.46
C LEU A 125 -5.38 -14.28 -8.12
N ALA A 126 -6.14 -13.20 -8.33
CA ALA A 126 -5.60 -11.95 -8.85
C ALA A 126 -4.54 -11.36 -7.91
N LEU A 127 -4.83 -11.31 -6.60
CA LEU A 127 -3.89 -10.88 -5.57
C LEU A 127 -2.66 -11.79 -5.49
N CYS A 128 -2.84 -13.11 -5.51
CA CYS A 128 -1.73 -14.07 -5.55
C CYS A 128 -0.80 -13.86 -6.75
N THR A 129 -1.35 -13.52 -7.91
CA THR A 129 -0.56 -13.23 -9.13
C THR A 129 0.25 -11.94 -8.97
N ALA A 130 -0.24 -10.97 -8.19
CA ALA A 130 0.43 -9.69 -7.99
C ALA A 130 1.68 -9.78 -7.08
N LEU A 131 1.93 -10.92 -6.43
CA LEU A 131 3.19 -11.17 -5.72
C LEU A 131 4.41 -11.25 -6.64
N THR A 132 4.22 -11.32 -7.97
CA THR A 132 5.31 -11.46 -8.94
C THR A 132 5.54 -10.20 -9.78
N CYS A 133 5.00 -9.04 -9.40
CA CYS A 133 5.19 -7.79 -10.12
C CYS A 133 5.28 -6.58 -9.18
N GLY A 134 5.70 -5.43 -9.72
CA GLY A 134 5.89 -4.21 -8.93
C GLY A 134 7.09 -4.24 -7.98
N SER A 135 7.19 -3.18 -7.18
CA SER A 135 8.26 -2.97 -6.21
C SER A 135 8.19 -3.92 -5.02
N ALA A 136 9.26 -3.97 -4.22
CA ALA A 136 9.26 -4.69 -2.94
C ALA A 136 8.15 -4.20 -2.00
N LEU A 137 7.91 -2.87 -1.95
CA LEU A 137 6.81 -2.29 -1.19
C LEU A 137 5.44 -2.76 -1.68
N PHE A 138 5.21 -2.77 -3.00
CA PHE A 138 3.95 -3.26 -3.55
C PHE A 138 3.70 -4.73 -3.20
N LYS A 139 4.72 -5.59 -3.34
CA LYS A 139 4.63 -7.01 -2.97
C LYS A 139 4.42 -7.22 -1.47
N HIS A 140 5.07 -6.41 -0.63
CA HIS A 140 4.83 -6.37 0.82
C HIS A 140 3.34 -6.16 1.12
N GLU A 141 2.72 -5.15 0.51
CA GLU A 141 1.30 -4.86 0.74
C GLU A 141 0.40 -5.98 0.21
N VAL A 142 0.71 -6.55 -0.95
CA VAL A 142 -0.03 -7.72 -1.47
C VAL A 142 0.04 -8.88 -0.48
N ALA A 143 1.22 -9.17 0.08
CA ALA A 143 1.40 -10.22 1.08
C ALA A 143 0.62 -9.92 2.37
N PHE A 144 0.63 -8.66 2.84
CA PHE A 144 -0.18 -8.21 3.97
C PHE A 144 -1.67 -8.45 3.72
N VAL A 145 -2.19 -8.03 2.57
CA VAL A 145 -3.58 -8.22 2.15
C VAL A 145 -3.97 -9.70 2.07
N LEU A 146 -3.11 -10.56 1.52
CA LEU A 146 -3.34 -12.01 1.51
C LEU A 146 -3.37 -12.59 2.94
N GLY A 147 -2.51 -12.09 3.83
CA GLY A 147 -2.53 -12.40 5.26
C GLY A 147 -3.84 -12.00 5.95
N GLN A 148 -4.43 -10.86 5.58
CA GLN A 148 -5.75 -10.44 6.06
C GLN A 148 -6.86 -11.38 5.58
N LEU A 149 -6.77 -11.87 4.34
CA LEU A 149 -7.76 -12.79 3.75
C LEU A 149 -7.72 -14.18 4.38
N GLN A 150 -6.54 -14.65 4.81
CA GLN A 150 -6.33 -15.98 5.39
C GLN A 150 -6.85 -17.13 4.52
N ASP A 151 -6.91 -16.93 3.19
CA ASP A 151 -7.39 -17.95 2.27
C ASP A 151 -6.27 -18.97 1.98
N PRO A 152 -6.49 -20.29 2.19
CA PRO A 152 -5.49 -21.33 1.93
C PRO A 152 -4.94 -21.34 0.50
N LEU A 153 -5.68 -20.81 -0.48
CA LEU A 153 -5.24 -20.68 -1.87
C LEU A 153 -4.00 -19.79 -2.01
N SER A 154 -3.79 -18.86 -1.07
CA SER A 154 -2.64 -17.95 -1.06
C SER A 154 -1.34 -18.59 -0.57
N VAL A 155 -1.43 -19.67 0.21
CA VAL A 155 -0.27 -20.26 0.91
C VAL A 155 0.85 -20.66 -0.06
N PRO A 156 0.59 -21.34 -1.20
CA PRO A 156 1.67 -21.68 -2.14
C PRO A 156 2.37 -20.46 -2.74
N TYR A 157 1.64 -19.36 -2.93
CA TYR A 157 2.17 -18.14 -3.53
C TYR A 157 3.00 -17.34 -2.52
N LEU A 158 2.50 -17.18 -1.29
CA LEU A 158 3.25 -16.57 -0.19
C LEU A 158 4.53 -17.36 0.10
N LYS A 159 4.44 -18.69 0.10
CA LYS A 159 5.60 -19.56 0.24
C LYS A 159 6.60 -19.34 -0.90
N GLY A 160 6.13 -19.33 -2.15
CA GLY A 160 6.99 -19.07 -3.31
C GLY A 160 7.70 -17.72 -3.24
N SER A 161 7.01 -16.67 -2.81
CA SER A 161 7.60 -15.34 -2.61
C SER A 161 8.67 -15.32 -1.51
N LEU A 162 8.50 -16.07 -0.42
CA LEU A 162 9.49 -16.18 0.65
C LEU A 162 10.71 -17.05 0.27
N GLU A 163 10.54 -17.98 -0.66
CA GLU A 163 11.60 -18.87 -1.15
C GLU A 163 12.42 -18.24 -2.28
N ASP A 164 12.01 -17.07 -2.81
CA ASP A 164 12.72 -16.39 -3.88
C ASP A 164 13.94 -15.62 -3.35
N GLU A 165 15.13 -16.18 -3.55
CA GLU A 165 16.39 -15.57 -3.12
C GLU A 165 16.77 -14.32 -3.93
N HIS A 166 16.12 -14.08 -5.09
CA HIS A 166 16.35 -12.90 -5.92
C HIS A 166 15.64 -11.64 -5.39
N GLU A 167 14.82 -11.77 -4.35
CA GLU A 167 14.07 -10.67 -3.74
C GLU A 167 14.82 -9.95 -2.60
N ASN A 168 16.02 -10.43 -2.21
CA ASN A 168 16.78 -9.90 -1.06
C ASN A 168 17.98 -9.00 -1.46
N GLU A 169 17.93 -8.32 -2.61
CA GLU A 169 19.06 -7.52 -3.13
C GLU A 169 19.08 -6.05 -2.68
#